data_AF-A0A939BXQ9-F1
#
_entry.id   AF-A0A939BXQ9-F1
#
_cell.length_a   1.000
_cell.length_b   1.000
_cell.length_c   1.000
_cell.angle_alpha   90.00
_cell.angle_beta   90.00
_cell.angle_gamma   90.00
#
_symmetry.space_group_name_H-M   'P 1'
#
loop_
_entity.id
_entity.type
_entity.pdbx_description
1 polymer ?
#
loop_
_entity_poly.entity_id
_entity_poly.type
_entity_poly.pdbx_seq_one_letter_code
_entity_poly.pdbx_strand_id
1 'polypeptide(L)'
;MTETIAAAPDLGSLADPVIDAAVVSARELLADLHADAGWTALTDLQVLERARALEDLHRLVGAMRITAAGAVDRRHLANRYGAASTAGLLREVLRVRPGQARELVRAAAAVLPDRQLTGHLSPPRLPELADAMLDGSVNGDHISVIETTLRSLPARVPAEVRATVERTLAVLADPDGDLPPGQDPAHTPRWPWATATAAAPSPAATDLPAGATHTMSSTGPTADPPTWTTPSCTADTTTRSSTPATGPSP
;
A
#
# COMPACT_ATOMS: atom_id res chain seq x y z
N MET A 1 35.48 2.69 9.94
CA MET A 1 35.33 3.75 8.92
C MET A 1 33.86 4.13 8.93
N THR A 2 33.51 5.14 9.73
CA THR A 2 32.13 5.58 9.95
C THR A 2 31.87 6.67 8.93
N GLU A 3 31.34 6.28 7.77
CA GLU A 3 31.01 7.21 6.70
C GLU A 3 29.77 8.02 7.13
N THR A 4 29.97 9.31 7.36
CA THR A 4 28.92 10.27 7.72
C THR A 4 27.96 10.41 6.54
N ILE A 5 26.76 9.85 6.68
CA ILE A 5 25.65 10.07 5.74
C ILE A 5 25.33 11.57 5.75
N ALA A 6 25.05 12.15 4.58
CA ALA A 6 24.48 13.50 4.50
C ALA A 6 23.26 13.60 5.42
N ALA A 7 23.05 14.75 6.06
CA ALA A 7 21.95 14.94 7.00
C ALA A 7 20.64 14.38 6.41
N ALA A 8 19.99 13.47 7.15
CA ALA A 8 18.72 12.89 6.73
C ALA A 8 17.76 14.02 6.31
N PRO A 9 16.94 13.83 5.26
CA PRO A 9 16.03 14.86 4.81
C PRO A 9 15.19 15.39 5.98
N ASP A 10 15.03 16.71 6.08
CA ASP A 10 14.12 17.31 7.03
C ASP A 10 12.67 17.06 6.59
N LEU A 11 12.10 15.97 7.09
CA LEU A 11 10.74 15.55 6.79
C LEU A 11 9.67 16.36 7.56
N GLY A 12 10.07 17.12 8.59
CA GLY A 12 9.14 17.84 9.46
C GLY A 12 8.45 19.04 8.79
N SER A 13 9.10 19.63 7.78
CA SER A 13 8.57 20.80 7.05
C SER A 13 7.66 20.44 5.86
N LEU A 14 7.49 19.16 5.52
CA LEU A 14 6.81 18.69 4.30
C LEU A 14 5.61 17.77 4.61
N ALA A 15 5.05 17.86 5.82
CA ALA A 15 3.94 17.01 6.22
C ALA A 15 2.73 17.20 5.29
N ASP A 16 2.18 16.08 4.82
CA ASP A 16 0.99 16.09 3.97
C ASP A 16 -0.24 16.21 4.89
N PRO A 17 -1.03 17.30 4.83
CA PRO A 17 -2.13 17.54 5.76
C PRO A 17 -3.21 16.45 5.67
N VAL A 18 -3.35 15.76 4.54
CA VAL A 18 -4.29 14.64 4.39
C VAL A 18 -3.78 13.42 5.14
N ILE A 19 -2.48 13.11 5.04
CA ILE A 19 -1.87 12.00 5.79
C ILE A 19 -1.90 12.28 7.28
N ASP A 20 -1.59 13.51 7.70
CA ASP A 20 -1.62 13.89 9.11
C ASP A 20 -3.02 13.76 9.71
N ALA A 21 -4.05 14.26 9.01
CA ALA A 21 -5.43 14.11 9.44
C ALA A 21 -5.84 12.63 9.54
N ALA A 22 -5.49 11.80 8.54
CA ALA A 22 -5.78 10.37 8.57
C ALA A 22 -5.08 9.66 9.75
N VAL A 23 -3.82 10.01 10.04
CA VAL A 23 -3.08 9.46 11.19
C VAL A 23 -3.71 9.89 12.52
N VAL A 24 -4.16 11.14 12.65
CA VAL A 24 -4.85 11.63 13.85
C VAL A 24 -6.15 10.85 14.06
N SER A 25 -7.00 10.75 13.03
CA SER A 25 -8.25 9.98 13.10
C SER A 25 -8.01 8.51 13.41
N ALA A 26 -7.00 7.88 12.80
CA ALA A 26 -6.64 6.50 13.09
C ALA A 26 -6.18 6.32 14.55
N ARG A 27 -5.44 7.28 15.12
CA ARG A 27 -5.01 7.24 16.53
C ARG A 27 -6.17 7.34 17.51
N GLU A 28 -7.14 8.20 17.24
CA GLU A 28 -8.34 8.33 18.07
C GLU A 28 -9.15 7.04 18.04
N LEU A 29 -9.43 6.50 16.86
CA LEU A 29 -10.13 5.22 16.69
C LEU A 29 -9.40 4.05 17.37
N LEU A 30 -8.08 3.97 17.22
CA LEU A 30 -7.28 2.91 17.86
C LEU A 30 -7.19 3.09 19.39
N ALA A 31 -7.20 4.32 19.89
CA ALA A 31 -7.23 4.58 21.34
C ALA A 31 -8.55 4.09 21.95
N ASP A 32 -9.67 4.33 21.28
CA ASP A 32 -10.99 3.83 21.69
C ASP A 32 -11.04 2.29 21.67
N LEU A 33 -10.42 1.66 20.66
CA LEU A 33 -10.31 0.19 20.58
C LEU A 33 -9.35 -0.40 21.64
N HIS A 34 -8.35 0.35 22.07
CA HIS A 34 -7.35 -0.09 23.04
C HIS A 34 -7.79 0.06 24.49
N ALA A 35 -8.75 0.95 24.80
CA ALA A 35 -9.21 1.19 26.16
C ALA A 35 -9.55 -0.13 26.89
N ASP A 36 -9.02 -0.33 28.10
CA ASP A 36 -9.14 -1.59 28.85
C ASP A 36 -10.60 -2.08 28.99
N ALA A 37 -11.51 -1.13 29.25
CA ALA A 37 -12.95 -1.40 29.32
C ALA A 37 -13.51 -2.02 28.03
N GLY A 38 -12.89 -1.72 26.88
CA GLY A 38 -13.25 -2.22 25.56
C GLY A 38 -12.86 -3.68 25.31
N TRP A 39 -11.84 -4.22 25.99
CA TRP A 39 -11.45 -5.64 25.88
C TRP A 39 -12.09 -6.51 26.96
N THR A 40 -12.18 -6.00 28.20
CA THR A 40 -12.69 -6.78 29.34
C THR A 40 -14.20 -7.04 29.29
N ALA A 41 -14.95 -6.22 28.53
CA ALA A 41 -16.39 -6.35 28.39
C ALA A 41 -16.82 -7.26 27.22
N LEU A 42 -15.87 -7.78 26.43
CA LEU A 42 -16.15 -8.63 25.27
C LEU A 42 -16.35 -10.09 25.69
N THR A 43 -17.22 -10.78 24.95
CA THR A 43 -17.26 -12.25 24.92
C THR A 43 -16.04 -12.80 24.19
N ASP A 44 -15.73 -14.08 24.41
CA ASP A 44 -14.59 -14.76 23.76
C ASP A 44 -14.61 -14.63 22.22
N LEU A 45 -15.78 -14.78 21.60
CA LEU A 45 -15.92 -14.64 20.14
C LEU A 45 -15.68 -13.19 19.68
N GLN A 46 -16.12 -12.20 20.45
CA GLN A 46 -15.89 -10.79 20.13
C GLN A 46 -14.42 -10.40 20.27
N VAL A 47 -13.68 -11.02 21.20
CA VAL A 47 -12.22 -10.85 21.31
C VAL A 47 -11.54 -11.37 20.03
N LEU A 48 -11.94 -12.53 19.54
CA LEU A 48 -11.38 -13.12 18.30
C LEU A 48 -11.73 -12.29 17.06
N GLU A 49 -12.97 -11.83 16.94
CA GLU A 49 -13.40 -10.96 15.85
C GLU A 49 -12.62 -9.64 15.83
N ARG A 50 -12.42 -9.03 17.00
CA ARG A 50 -11.63 -7.79 17.12
C ARG A 50 -10.16 -8.02 16.82
N ALA A 51 -9.58 -9.13 17.27
CA ALA A 51 -8.21 -9.50 16.93
C ALA A 51 -8.02 -9.68 15.41
N ARG A 52 -9.00 -10.30 14.74
CA ARG A 52 -9.01 -10.43 13.27
C ARG A 52 -9.08 -9.09 12.57
N ALA A 53 -9.98 -8.20 12.99
CA ALA A 53 -10.10 -6.86 12.41
C ALA A 53 -8.81 -6.03 12.55
N LEU A 54 -8.09 -6.17 13.67
CA LEU A 54 -6.79 -5.52 13.86
C LEU A 54 -5.70 -6.11 12.95
N GLU A 55 -5.74 -7.41 12.69
CA GLU A 55 -4.84 -8.06 11.74
C GLU A 55 -5.14 -7.61 10.30
N ASP A 56 -6.40 -7.47 9.91
CA ASP A 56 -6.79 -6.94 8.59
C ASP A 56 -6.24 -5.51 8.39
N LEU A 57 -6.36 -4.65 9.41
CA LEU A 57 -5.74 -3.32 9.40
C LEU A 57 -4.20 -3.41 9.31
N HIS A 58 -3.58 -4.33 10.05
CA HIS A 58 -2.13 -4.53 10.00
C HIS A 58 -1.65 -4.90 8.59
N ARG A 59 -2.39 -5.75 7.87
CA ARG A 59 -2.09 -6.14 6.48
C ARG A 59 -2.14 -4.95 5.54
N LEU A 60 -3.18 -4.12 5.62
CA LEU A 60 -3.32 -2.92 4.80
C LEU A 60 -2.18 -1.90 5.06
N VAL A 61 -1.84 -1.66 6.33
CA VAL A 61 -0.70 -0.81 6.69
C VAL A 61 0.61 -1.41 6.17
N GLY A 62 0.76 -2.73 6.23
CA GLY A 62 1.89 -3.47 5.64
C GLY A 62 2.02 -3.24 4.14
N ALA A 63 0.93 -3.37 3.38
CA ALA A 63 0.88 -3.11 1.95
C ALA A 63 1.31 -1.67 1.62
N MET A 64 0.78 -0.68 2.34
CA MET A 64 1.16 0.73 2.18
C MET A 64 2.66 0.97 2.42
N ARG A 65 3.25 0.31 3.42
CA ARG A 65 4.69 0.42 3.71
C ARG A 65 5.53 -0.16 2.57
N ILE A 66 5.10 -1.27 1.97
CA ILE A 66 5.75 -1.88 0.81
C ILE A 66 5.65 -0.94 -0.41
N THR A 67 4.47 -0.38 -0.68
CA THR A 67 4.26 0.61 -1.75
C THR A 67 5.14 1.84 -1.56
N ALA A 68 5.25 2.36 -0.33
CA ALA A 68 6.12 3.48 0.01
C ALA A 68 7.60 3.14 -0.24
N ALA A 69 8.06 1.97 0.20
CA ALA A 69 9.43 1.52 -0.06
C ALA A 69 9.74 1.45 -1.56
N GLY A 70 8.82 0.91 -2.37
CA GLY A 70 8.96 0.91 -3.83
C GLY A 70 8.92 2.29 -4.48
N ALA A 71 8.18 3.24 -3.90
CA ALA A 71 8.21 4.63 -4.37
C ALA A 71 9.56 5.31 -4.07
N VAL A 72 10.14 5.05 -2.90
CA VAL A 72 11.48 5.53 -2.52
C VAL A 72 12.55 4.95 -3.45
N ASP A 73 12.47 3.66 -3.74
CA ASP A 73 13.41 2.95 -4.62
C ASP A 73 13.36 3.47 -6.07
N ARG A 74 12.16 3.53 -6.66
CA ARG A 74 11.96 4.00 -8.06
C ARG A 74 12.35 5.45 -8.29
N ARG A 75 12.32 6.28 -7.24
CA ARG A 75 12.78 7.68 -7.30
C ARG A 75 14.28 7.81 -7.01
N HIS A 76 14.98 6.71 -6.79
CA HIS A 76 16.40 6.64 -6.46
C HIS A 76 16.78 7.56 -5.29
N LEU A 77 15.90 7.68 -4.28
CA LEU A 77 16.10 8.63 -3.19
C LEU A 77 17.34 8.31 -2.36
N ALA A 78 17.74 7.04 -2.28
CA ALA A 78 18.98 6.65 -1.61
C ALA A 78 20.19 7.38 -2.21
N ASN A 79 20.31 7.41 -3.54
CA ASN A 79 21.38 8.14 -4.23
C ASN A 79 21.28 9.65 -3.96
N ARG A 80 20.07 10.21 -4.09
CA ARG A 80 19.82 11.64 -3.88
C ARG A 80 20.19 12.13 -2.48
N TYR A 81 20.03 11.28 -1.47
CA TYR A 81 20.33 11.59 -0.06
C TYR A 81 21.64 10.95 0.45
N GLY A 82 22.50 10.45 -0.45
CA GLY A 82 23.82 9.92 -0.08
C GLY A 82 23.80 8.64 0.77
N ALA A 83 22.71 7.88 0.73
CA ALA A 83 22.61 6.58 1.39
C ALA A 83 23.10 5.46 0.46
N ALA A 84 23.84 4.50 1.04
CA ALA A 84 24.42 3.37 0.29
C ALA A 84 23.38 2.44 -0.37
N SER A 85 22.13 2.46 0.08
CA SER A 85 21.03 1.68 -0.51
C SER A 85 19.67 2.23 -0.06
N THR A 86 18.60 1.87 -0.79
CA THR A 86 17.21 2.16 -0.40
C THR A 86 16.88 1.63 0.99
N ALA A 87 17.28 0.38 1.31
CA ALA A 87 17.10 -0.17 2.64
C ALA A 87 17.90 0.61 3.70
N GLY A 88 19.09 1.11 3.36
CA GLY A 88 19.88 1.97 4.23
C GLY A 88 19.19 3.30 4.55
N LEU A 89 18.61 3.95 3.53
CA LEU A 89 17.83 5.17 3.69
C LEU A 89 16.56 4.92 4.53
N LEU A 90 15.80 3.89 4.21
CA LEU A 90 14.56 3.53 4.93
C LEU A 90 14.82 3.19 6.39
N ARG A 91 15.93 2.52 6.70
CA ARG A 91 16.34 2.25 8.08
C ARG A 91 16.53 3.53 8.87
N GLU A 92 17.22 4.51 8.28
CA GLU A 92 17.51 5.79 8.93
C GLU A 92 16.23 6.61 9.13
N VAL A 93 15.46 6.78 8.05
CA VAL A 93 14.24 7.61 8.03
C VAL A 93 13.11 7.01 8.87
N LEU A 94 12.86 5.71 8.75
CA LEU A 94 11.76 5.04 9.46
C LEU A 94 12.17 4.52 10.84
N ARG A 95 13.47 4.58 11.18
CA ARG A 95 14.05 4.06 12.44
C ARG A 95 13.68 2.59 12.72
N VAL A 96 13.61 1.78 11.66
CA VAL A 96 13.30 0.34 11.73
C VAL A 96 14.56 -0.51 11.79
N ARG A 97 14.42 -1.80 12.12
CA ARG A 97 15.54 -2.74 12.08
C ARG A 97 16.07 -2.90 10.64
N PRO A 98 17.38 -3.15 10.44
CA PRO A 98 17.95 -3.36 9.11
C PRO A 98 17.31 -4.51 8.32
N GLY A 99 16.85 -5.58 8.99
CA GLY A 99 16.13 -6.70 8.35
C GLY A 99 14.81 -6.24 7.75
N GLN A 100 14.00 -5.55 8.54
CA GLN A 100 12.71 -5.00 8.13
C GLN A 100 12.82 -4.04 6.94
N ALA A 101 13.81 -3.15 6.93
CA ALA A 101 14.01 -2.26 5.78
C ALA A 101 14.34 -3.03 4.48
N ARG A 102 15.14 -4.11 4.57
CA ARG A 102 15.44 -4.97 3.42
C ARG A 102 14.23 -5.77 2.96
N GLU A 103 13.44 -6.27 3.91
CA GLU A 103 12.19 -6.99 3.62
C GLU A 103 11.20 -6.10 2.86
N LEU A 104 11.03 -4.84 3.27
CA LEU A 104 10.18 -3.89 2.56
C LEU A 104 10.64 -3.67 1.11
N VAL A 105 11.94 -3.47 0.89
CA VAL A 105 12.50 -3.28 -0.47
C VAL A 105 12.36 -4.56 -1.31
N ARG A 106 12.64 -5.72 -0.72
CA ARG A 106 12.54 -7.00 -1.41
C ARG A 106 11.10 -7.34 -1.79
N ALA A 107 10.16 -7.14 -0.86
CA ALA A 107 8.74 -7.30 -1.10
C ALA A 107 8.30 -6.35 -2.22
N ALA A 108 8.66 -5.06 -2.14
CA ALA A 108 8.33 -4.08 -3.17
C ALA A 108 8.80 -4.50 -4.57
N ALA A 109 10.03 -5.01 -4.68
CA ALA A 109 10.55 -5.51 -5.95
C ALA A 109 9.79 -6.74 -6.48
N ALA A 110 9.18 -7.54 -5.60
CA ALA A 110 8.43 -8.74 -5.98
C ALA A 110 7.02 -8.42 -6.48
N VAL A 111 6.32 -7.53 -5.78
CA VAL A 111 4.87 -7.33 -5.94
C VAL A 111 4.47 -5.98 -6.55
N LEU A 112 5.40 -5.04 -6.73
CA LEU A 112 5.09 -3.79 -7.42
C LEU A 112 5.49 -3.84 -8.90
N PRO A 113 4.77 -3.13 -9.78
CA PRO A 113 5.17 -2.96 -11.17
C PRO A 113 6.55 -2.29 -11.28
N ASP A 114 7.32 -2.71 -12.29
CA ASP A 114 8.63 -2.16 -12.60
C ASP A 114 8.62 -1.41 -13.93
N ARG A 115 9.58 -0.52 -14.17
CA ARG A 115 9.78 0.15 -15.46
C ARG A 115 10.87 -0.55 -16.24
N GLN A 116 10.53 -1.03 -17.43
CA GLN A 116 11.52 -1.53 -18.36
C GLN A 116 12.38 -0.39 -18.91
N LEU A 117 13.56 -0.73 -19.44
CA LEU A 117 14.49 0.24 -20.03
C LEU A 117 13.86 1.08 -21.15
N THR A 118 12.85 0.52 -21.84
CA THR A 118 12.06 1.16 -22.89
C THR A 118 11.02 2.15 -22.35
N GLY A 119 10.88 2.30 -21.04
CA GLY A 119 9.92 3.18 -20.38
C GLY A 119 8.54 2.57 -20.15
N HIS A 120 8.27 1.36 -20.67
CA HIS A 120 7.02 0.65 -20.43
C HIS A 120 6.97 0.06 -19.02
N LEU A 121 5.76 0.03 -18.43
CA LEU A 121 5.53 -0.68 -17.18
C LEU A 121 5.48 -2.19 -17.46
N SER A 122 6.32 -2.93 -16.74
CA SER A 122 6.26 -4.37 -16.63
C SER A 122 5.31 -4.74 -15.50
N PRO A 123 4.52 -5.82 -15.64
CA PRO A 123 3.77 -6.36 -14.52
C PRO A 123 4.71 -6.72 -13.35
N PRO A 124 4.17 -6.78 -12.11
CA PRO A 124 4.89 -7.33 -10.98
C PRO A 124 5.48 -8.71 -11.30
N ARG A 125 6.60 -9.07 -10.66
CA ARG A 125 7.18 -10.41 -10.84
C ARG A 125 6.27 -11.50 -10.30
N LEU A 126 5.54 -11.19 -9.22
CA LEU A 126 4.56 -12.03 -8.56
C LEU A 126 3.20 -11.32 -8.58
N PRO A 127 2.47 -11.36 -9.71
CA PRO A 127 1.23 -10.61 -9.90
C PRO A 127 0.05 -11.09 -9.04
N GLU A 128 -0.07 -12.40 -8.78
CA GLU A 128 -1.15 -12.95 -7.95
C GLU A 128 -0.94 -12.54 -6.48
N LEU A 129 0.31 -12.56 -6.04
CA LEU A 129 0.70 -12.11 -4.72
C LEU A 129 0.57 -10.58 -4.57
N ALA A 130 0.75 -9.83 -5.65
CA ALA A 130 0.53 -8.39 -5.68
C ALA A 130 -0.95 -8.05 -5.47
N ASP A 131 -1.85 -8.75 -6.17
CA ASP A 131 -3.29 -8.56 -6.01
C ASP A 131 -3.72 -8.91 -4.57
N ALA A 132 -3.28 -10.05 -4.04
CA ALA A 132 -3.55 -10.45 -2.67
C ALA A 132 -3.06 -9.43 -1.61
N MET A 133 -1.89 -8.82 -1.83
CA MET A 133 -1.36 -7.79 -0.92
C MET A 133 -2.25 -6.54 -0.95
N LEU A 134 -2.69 -6.11 -2.13
CA LEU A 134 -3.51 -4.92 -2.30
C LEU A 134 -4.92 -5.11 -1.71
N ASP A 135 -5.47 -6.32 -1.81
CA ASP A 135 -6.74 -6.69 -1.19
C ASP A 135 -6.63 -6.83 0.34
N GLY A 136 -5.42 -6.77 0.89
CA GLY A 136 -5.16 -6.92 2.33
C GLY A 136 -5.25 -8.38 2.81
N SER A 137 -5.34 -9.35 1.90
CA SER A 137 -5.42 -10.77 2.26
C SER A 137 -4.07 -11.35 2.66
N VAL A 138 -2.95 -10.71 2.32
CA VAL A 138 -1.61 -11.12 2.76
C VAL A 138 -0.76 -9.96 3.29
N ASN A 139 0.15 -10.25 4.22
CA ASN A 139 1.14 -9.30 4.73
C ASN A 139 2.54 -9.54 4.15
N GLY A 140 3.51 -8.71 4.58
CA GLY A 140 4.90 -8.82 4.16
C GLY A 140 5.57 -10.16 4.53
N ASP A 141 5.14 -10.82 5.61
CA ASP A 141 5.68 -12.10 6.03
C ASP A 141 5.24 -13.22 5.07
N HIS A 142 3.97 -13.25 4.69
CA HIS A 142 3.46 -14.13 3.64
C HIS A 142 4.23 -13.91 2.33
N ILE A 143 4.42 -12.65 1.93
CA ILE A 143 5.17 -12.33 0.71
C ILE A 143 6.60 -12.88 0.79
N SER A 144 7.27 -12.68 1.92
CA SER A 144 8.63 -13.16 2.16
C SER A 144 8.76 -14.69 2.04
N VAL A 145 7.83 -15.42 2.66
CA VAL A 145 7.81 -16.89 2.64
C VAL A 145 7.51 -17.42 1.23
N ILE A 146 6.52 -16.85 0.55
CA ILE A 146 6.12 -17.26 -0.81
C ILE A 146 7.24 -16.97 -1.81
N GLU A 147 7.82 -15.77 -1.78
CA GLU A 147 8.93 -15.39 -2.65
C GLU A 147 10.14 -16.32 -2.43
N THR A 148 10.46 -16.66 -1.18
CA THR A 148 11.54 -17.58 -0.84
C THR A 148 11.25 -19.00 -1.35
N THR A 149 10.00 -19.45 -1.24
CA THR A 149 9.54 -20.74 -1.76
C THR A 149 9.66 -20.81 -3.28
N LEU A 150 9.22 -19.78 -4.00
CA LEU A 150 9.34 -19.73 -5.45
C LEU A 150 10.79 -19.67 -5.93
N ARG A 151 11.67 -19.00 -5.17
CA ARG A 151 13.11 -18.94 -5.46
C ARG A 151 13.82 -20.28 -5.26
N SER A 152 13.32 -21.14 -4.37
CA SER A 152 13.91 -22.47 -4.12
C SER A 152 13.54 -23.50 -5.18
N LEU A 153 12.51 -23.24 -5.99
CA LEU A 153 12.14 -24.10 -7.11
C LEU A 153 13.32 -24.21 -8.11
N PRO A 154 13.66 -25.44 -8.58
CA PRO A 154 14.73 -25.63 -9.55
C PRO A 154 14.54 -24.82 -10.85
N ALA A 155 15.63 -24.36 -11.47
CA ALA A 155 15.57 -23.56 -12.71
C ALA A 155 14.86 -24.28 -13.87
N ARG A 156 14.85 -25.62 -13.88
CA ARG A 156 14.14 -26.45 -14.86
C ARG A 156 12.61 -26.42 -14.75
N VAL A 157 12.05 -25.84 -13.68
CA VAL A 157 10.60 -25.72 -13.51
C VAL A 157 10.08 -24.63 -14.47
N PRO A 158 9.16 -24.96 -15.40
CA PRO A 158 8.61 -24.00 -16.36
C PRO A 158 7.93 -22.80 -15.69
N ALA A 159 7.87 -21.68 -16.41
CA ALA A 159 7.28 -20.44 -15.91
C ALA A 159 5.79 -20.60 -15.56
N GLU A 160 5.06 -21.39 -16.33
CA GLU A 160 3.64 -21.67 -16.16
C GLU A 160 3.38 -22.44 -14.85
N VAL A 161 4.27 -23.39 -14.53
CA VAL A 161 4.22 -24.13 -13.26
C VAL A 161 4.54 -23.21 -12.10
N ARG A 162 5.53 -22.31 -12.24
CA ARG A 162 5.86 -21.30 -11.21
C ARG A 162 4.69 -20.37 -10.94
N ALA A 163 4.01 -19.89 -11.98
CA ALA A 163 2.81 -19.07 -11.85
C ALA A 163 1.66 -19.82 -11.16
N THR A 164 1.50 -21.11 -11.45
CA THR A 164 0.51 -21.97 -10.78
C THR A 164 0.83 -22.13 -9.29
N VAL A 165 2.10 -22.33 -8.95
CA VAL A 165 2.56 -22.41 -7.55
C VAL A 165 2.32 -21.08 -6.84
N GLU A 166 2.67 -19.95 -7.46
CA GLU A 166 2.41 -18.62 -6.90
C GLU A 166 0.93 -18.43 -6.56
N ARG A 167 0.03 -18.65 -7.53
CA ARG A 167 -1.42 -18.53 -7.34
C ARG A 167 -1.91 -19.40 -6.21
N THR A 168 -1.46 -20.66 -6.18
CA THR A 168 -1.86 -21.63 -5.14
C THR A 168 -1.41 -21.16 -3.75
N LEU A 169 -0.17 -20.68 -3.64
CA LEU A 169 0.36 -20.17 -2.37
C LEU A 169 -0.31 -18.86 -1.93
N ALA A 170 -0.67 -17.98 -2.87
CA ALA A 170 -1.39 -16.75 -2.58
C ALA A 170 -2.79 -17.05 -2.01
N VAL A 171 -3.52 -17.98 -2.62
CA VAL A 171 -4.83 -18.44 -2.10
C VAL A 171 -4.69 -19.07 -0.71
N LEU A 172 -3.69 -19.94 -0.50
CA LEU A 172 -3.49 -20.59 0.80
C LEU A 172 -3.04 -19.63 1.92
N ALA A 173 -2.49 -18.46 1.57
CA ALA A 173 -2.09 -17.44 2.52
C ALA A 173 -3.24 -16.49 2.89
N ASP A 174 -4.31 -16.49 2.11
CA ASP A 174 -5.54 -15.76 2.39
C ASP A 174 -6.35 -16.51 3.47
N PRO A 175 -6.66 -15.87 4.62
CA PRO A 175 -7.43 -16.50 5.69
C PRO A 175 -8.86 -16.85 5.28
N ASP A 176 -9.39 -16.23 4.22
CA ASP A 176 -10.70 -16.51 3.63
C ASP A 176 -10.58 -17.30 2.31
N GLY A 177 -9.36 -17.66 1.91
CA GLY A 177 -9.07 -18.34 0.65
C GLY A 177 -9.37 -19.84 0.70
N ASP A 178 -10.53 -20.24 0.17
CA ASP A 178 -10.73 -21.64 -0.23
C ASP A 178 -9.95 -21.94 -1.52
N LEU A 179 -9.34 -23.13 -1.62
CA LEU A 179 -8.68 -23.59 -2.85
C LEU A 179 -9.74 -23.65 -3.97
N PRO A 180 -9.61 -22.87 -5.07
CA PRO A 180 -10.65 -22.85 -6.09
C PRO A 180 -10.78 -24.24 -6.75
N PRO A 181 -12.01 -24.78 -6.91
CA PRO A 181 -12.20 -25.99 -7.70
C PRO A 181 -11.87 -25.69 -9.16
N GLY A 182 -10.84 -26.35 -9.71
CA GLY A 182 -10.57 -26.43 -11.16
C GLY A 182 -10.66 -25.10 -11.94
N GLN A 183 -9.60 -24.29 -11.85
CA GLN A 183 -9.23 -23.09 -12.64
C GLN A 183 -10.14 -22.62 -13.80
N ASP A 184 -10.52 -21.33 -13.78
CA ASP A 184 -10.91 -20.53 -14.95
C ASP A 184 -9.72 -19.62 -15.36
N PRO A 185 -9.24 -19.65 -16.62
CA PRO A 185 -8.07 -18.88 -17.08
C PRO A 185 -8.26 -17.35 -17.15
N ALA A 186 -9.39 -16.80 -16.71
CA ALA A 186 -9.76 -15.40 -16.87
C ALA A 186 -9.81 -14.57 -15.56
N HIS A 187 -8.94 -14.82 -14.58
CA HIS A 187 -8.82 -13.87 -13.45
C HIS A 187 -8.39 -12.51 -13.98
N THR A 188 -9.32 -11.56 -13.95
CA THR A 188 -9.08 -10.19 -14.39
C THR A 188 -8.42 -9.45 -13.23
N PRO A 189 -7.21 -8.89 -13.39
CA PRO A 189 -6.55 -8.14 -12.33
C PRO A 189 -7.49 -7.02 -11.84
N ARG A 190 -7.66 -6.92 -10.52
CA ARG A 190 -8.73 -6.10 -9.92
C ARG A 190 -8.44 -4.58 -9.89
N TRP A 191 -7.23 -4.11 -10.22
CA TRP A 191 -6.88 -2.66 -10.20
C TRP A 191 -5.55 -2.31 -10.94
N PRO A 192 -5.08 -1.05 -10.90
CA PRO A 192 -5.01 -0.07 -11.99
C PRO A 192 -3.77 -0.21 -12.91
N TRP A 193 -2.84 -1.13 -12.65
CA TRP A 193 -1.64 -1.29 -13.49
C TRP A 193 -1.99 -1.99 -14.81
N ALA A 194 -3.12 -2.72 -14.85
CA ALA A 194 -3.71 -3.27 -16.05
C ALA A 194 -4.15 -2.19 -17.07
N THR A 195 -4.46 -0.97 -16.62
CA THR A 195 -4.81 0.16 -17.49
C THR A 195 -3.68 1.20 -17.63
N ALA A 196 -2.57 1.03 -16.89
CA ALA A 196 -1.41 1.94 -16.93
C ALA A 196 -0.51 1.72 -18.17
N THR A 197 -1.08 1.31 -19.31
CA THR A 197 -0.38 1.30 -20.62
C THR A 197 -0.34 2.71 -21.24
N ALA A 198 -1.07 3.68 -20.70
CA ALA A 198 -0.99 5.07 -21.12
C ALA A 198 -0.08 5.87 -20.18
N ALA A 199 0.99 6.42 -20.75
CA ALA A 199 1.95 7.30 -20.12
C ALA A 199 1.27 8.38 -19.24
N ALA A 200 1.34 8.22 -17.91
CA ALA A 200 1.09 9.34 -17.00
C ALA A 200 2.30 10.30 -17.09
N PRO A 201 2.10 11.61 -17.32
CA PRO A 201 3.20 12.57 -17.31
C PRO A 201 3.86 12.58 -15.93
N SER A 202 5.19 12.47 -15.92
CA SER A 202 5.98 12.67 -14.69
C SER A 202 5.60 14.01 -14.08
N PRO A 203 5.28 14.11 -12.78
CA PRO A 203 5.22 15.42 -12.15
C PRO A 203 6.61 16.03 -12.32
N ALA A 204 6.64 17.21 -12.93
CA ALA A 204 7.86 17.94 -13.22
C ALA A 204 8.72 18.04 -11.95
N ALA A 205 10.03 17.88 -12.13
CA ALA A 205 10.99 18.24 -11.11
C ALA A 205 10.72 19.68 -10.68
N THR A 206 10.35 19.88 -9.41
CA THR A 206 10.50 21.18 -8.78
C THR A 206 12.01 21.41 -8.66
N ASP A 207 12.59 22.00 -9.70
CA ASP A 207 13.94 22.54 -9.63
C ASP A 207 13.95 23.62 -8.54
N LEU A 208 14.92 23.52 -7.62
CA LEU A 208 15.27 24.62 -6.74
C LEU A 208 15.66 25.81 -7.64
N PRO A 209 15.10 27.02 -7.45
CA PRO A 209 15.52 28.15 -8.25
C PRO A 209 16.98 28.52 -7.92
N ALA A 210 17.86 28.30 -8.89
CA ALA A 210 19.16 28.94 -8.95
C ALA A 210 18.98 30.46 -9.02
N GLY A 211 19.80 31.19 -8.27
CA GLY A 211 19.63 32.60 -7.99
C GLY A 211 19.49 33.50 -9.22
N ALA A 212 18.59 34.47 -9.12
CA ALA A 212 18.59 35.67 -9.94
C ALA A 212 18.26 36.89 -9.08
N THR A 213 19.22 37.79 -8.99
CA THR A 213 19.14 39.13 -8.39
C THR A 213 18.19 40.05 -9.19
N HIS A 214 17.31 40.74 -8.44
CA HIS A 214 16.57 42.00 -8.65
C HIS A 214 16.24 42.53 -10.07
N THR A 215 14.98 42.95 -10.26
CA THR A 215 14.60 44.33 -10.65
C THR A 215 13.11 44.58 -10.35
N MET A 216 12.80 45.76 -9.78
CA MET A 216 11.46 46.23 -9.40
C MET A 216 10.59 46.59 -10.62
N SER A 217 9.29 46.26 -10.59
CA SER A 217 8.18 47.24 -10.77
C SER A 217 6.79 46.60 -10.91
N SER A 218 5.87 47.14 -10.10
CA SER A 218 4.49 47.54 -10.42
C SER A 218 3.36 46.51 -10.67
N THR A 219 2.50 46.43 -9.66
CA THR A 219 1.02 46.63 -9.66
C THR A 219 0.13 45.91 -10.70
N GLY A 220 -0.72 44.99 -10.21
CA GLY A 220 -1.93 44.47 -10.86
C GLY A 220 -2.76 43.64 -9.85
N PRO A 221 -4.11 43.65 -9.91
CA PRO A 221 -4.97 43.37 -8.76
C PRO A 221 -5.19 41.88 -8.45
N THR A 222 -5.50 41.62 -7.18
CA THR A 222 -5.93 40.36 -6.56
C THR A 222 -6.97 39.61 -7.41
N ALA A 223 -6.63 38.41 -7.86
CA ALA A 223 -7.58 37.44 -8.37
C ALA A 223 -8.18 36.64 -7.21
N ASP A 224 -9.50 36.48 -7.21
CA ASP A 224 -10.24 35.64 -6.26
C ASP A 224 -9.81 34.17 -6.36
N PRO A 225 -9.82 33.41 -5.25
CA PRO A 225 -9.50 32.00 -5.26
C PRO A 225 -10.60 31.18 -5.98
N PRO A 226 -10.26 30.09 -6.69
CA PRO A 226 -11.25 29.24 -7.33
C PRO A 226 -12.12 28.51 -6.30
N THR A 227 -13.44 28.69 -6.39
CA THR A 227 -14.41 27.89 -5.66
C THR A 227 -14.52 26.50 -6.30
N TRP A 228 -14.03 25.47 -5.62
CA TRP A 228 -14.28 24.08 -5.98
C TRP A 228 -15.60 23.63 -5.35
N THR A 229 -16.63 23.45 -6.17
CA THR A 229 -17.90 22.85 -5.73
C THR A 229 -17.74 21.32 -5.74
N THR A 230 -17.70 20.70 -4.56
CA THR A 230 -17.84 19.24 -4.43
C THR A 230 -19.30 18.83 -4.66
N PRO A 231 -19.59 17.75 -5.41
CA PRO A 231 -20.94 17.22 -5.52
C PRO A 231 -21.34 16.53 -4.20
N SER A 232 -22.46 16.96 -3.63
CA SER A 232 -23.07 16.33 -2.46
C SER A 232 -23.67 14.98 -2.85
N CYS A 233 -23.15 13.88 -2.27
CA CYS A 233 -23.81 12.58 -2.36
C CYS A 233 -25.06 12.58 -1.48
N THR A 234 -26.24 12.67 -2.10
CA THR A 234 -27.50 12.24 -1.48
C THR A 234 -27.56 10.72 -1.49
N ALA A 235 -27.53 10.09 -0.31
CA ALA A 235 -27.81 8.68 -0.15
C ALA A 235 -29.31 8.43 -0.36
N ASP A 236 -29.64 7.57 -1.32
CA ASP A 236 -31.01 7.12 -1.57
C ASP A 236 -31.39 6.07 -0.52
N THR A 237 -32.36 6.38 0.34
CA THR A 237 -32.80 5.47 1.40
C THR A 237 -33.91 4.59 0.84
N THR A 238 -33.56 3.42 0.29
CA THR A 238 -34.58 2.42 -0.07
C THR A 238 -35.10 1.73 1.19
N THR A 239 -36.27 2.18 1.64
CA THR A 239 -37.10 1.53 2.67
C THR A 239 -37.52 0.14 2.18
N ARG A 240 -37.09 -0.93 2.87
CA ARG A 240 -37.57 -2.29 2.64
C ARG A 240 -38.83 -2.53 3.47
N SER A 241 -39.99 -2.54 2.82
CA SER A 241 -41.27 -2.92 3.41
C SER A 241 -41.27 -4.41 3.81
N SER A 242 -41.63 -4.69 5.06
CA SER A 242 -41.79 -6.05 5.60
C SER A 242 -43.28 -6.36 5.75
N THR A 243 -43.76 -7.42 5.11
CA THR A 243 -45.13 -7.96 5.27
C THR A 243 -45.10 -9.08 6.31
N PRO A 244 -45.99 -9.13 7.32
CA PRO A 244 -46.05 -10.25 8.24
C PRO A 244 -46.89 -11.39 7.64
N ALA A 245 -46.36 -12.61 7.71
CA ALA A 245 -47.10 -13.83 7.40
C ALA A 245 -47.85 -14.30 8.66
N THR A 246 -49.19 -14.32 8.56
CA THR A 246 -50.10 -14.91 9.56
C THR A 246 -50.06 -16.43 9.45
N GLY A 247 -49.62 -17.12 10.50
CA GLY A 247 -49.86 -18.55 10.69
C GLY A 247 -51.01 -18.78 11.69
N PRO A 248 -51.89 -19.78 11.50
CA PRO A 248 -52.90 -20.11 12.48
C PRO A 248 -52.41 -21.17 13.49
N SER A 249 -52.89 -21.06 14.72
CA SER A 249 -52.98 -22.11 15.74
C SER A 249 -54.44 -22.12 16.25
N PRO A 250 -54.90 -23.13 17.00
CA PRO A 250 -54.26 -24.40 17.40
C PRO A 250 -54.79 -25.65 16.69
#